data_AF-C5NNA9-F1
#
_entry.id   AF-C5NNA9-F1
#
_cell.length_a   1.000
_cell.length_b   1.000
_cell.length_c   1.000
_cell.angle_alpha   90.00
_cell.angle_beta   90.00
_cell.angle_gamma   90.00
#
_symmetry.space_group_name_H-M   'P 1'
#
loop_
_entity.id
_entity.type
_entity.pdbx_description
1 polymer ?
#
loop_
_entity_poly.entity_id
_entity_poly.type
_entity_poly.pdbx_seq_one_letter_code
_entity_poly.pdbx_strand_id
1 'polypeptide(L)'
;MDLLTSLIGFMGVVVGSVISYVATYKFKKLELETNERQKQKENLNLIYCSFLSKVSTAISALDLDSSKNYSTYLSPINEDLVLIELFSTNEVYDKASLLVSEVTDLFADEPSATFGSFNRLKSDFVNAVKTQDKSNV
;
A
#
# COMPACT_ATOMS: atom_id res chain seq x y z
N MET A 1 26.10 -32.42 50.87
CA MET A 1 25.66 -32.41 49.45
C MET A 1 24.99 -31.09 49.07
N ASP A 2 24.77 -30.14 49.98
CA ASP A 2 23.92 -28.96 49.72
C ASP A 2 24.50 -27.85 48.84
N LEU A 3 25.83 -27.68 48.79
CA LEU A 3 26.44 -26.56 48.07
C LEU A 3 26.38 -26.73 46.55
N LEU A 4 26.52 -27.97 46.06
CA LEU A 4 26.58 -28.31 44.64
C LEU A 4 25.20 -28.26 43.99
N THR A 5 24.16 -28.77 44.68
CA THR A 5 22.76 -28.67 44.24
C THR A 5 22.25 -27.22 44.28
N SER A 6 22.67 -26.42 45.27
CA SER A 6 22.35 -24.99 45.34
C SER A 6 22.97 -24.19 44.19
N LEU A 7 24.25 -24.45 43.86
CA LEU A 7 24.94 -23.82 42.73
C LEU A 7 24.33 -24.17 41.38
N ILE A 8 23.94 -25.43 41.18
CA ILE A 8 23.27 -25.90 39.96
C ILE A 8 21.87 -25.26 39.82
N GLY A 9 21.12 -25.15 40.92
CA GLY A 9 19.82 -24.46 40.94
C GLY A 9 19.95 -22.98 40.58
N PHE A 10 20.96 -22.30 41.13
CA PHE A 10 21.20 -20.88 40.85
C PHE A 10 21.62 -20.64 39.39
N MET A 11 22.54 -21.47 38.86
CA MET A 11 22.93 -21.41 37.45
C MET A 11 21.77 -21.73 36.50
N GLY A 12 20.91 -22.68 36.86
CA GLY A 12 19.69 -22.99 36.10
C GLY A 12 18.70 -21.81 36.03
N VAL A 13 18.50 -21.10 37.15
CA VAL A 13 17.65 -19.91 37.20
C VAL A 13 18.27 -18.78 36.36
N VAL A 14 19.56 -18.51 36.49
CA VAL A 14 20.24 -17.45 35.71
C VAL A 14 20.18 -17.73 34.21
N VAL A 15 20.48 -18.96 33.79
CA VAL A 15 20.41 -19.36 32.37
C VAL A 15 18.97 -19.32 31.86
N GLY A 16 18.01 -19.80 32.66
CA GLY A 16 16.58 -19.72 32.33
C GLY A 16 16.07 -18.28 32.19
N SER A 17 16.49 -17.38 33.08
CA SER A 17 16.15 -15.95 33.04
C SER A 17 16.77 -15.24 31.82
N VAL A 18 18.02 -15.55 31.47
CA VAL A 18 18.67 -14.97 30.29
C VAL A 18 18.02 -15.46 29.00
N ILE A 19 17.72 -16.76 28.89
CA ILE A 19 17.01 -17.31 27.72
C ILE A 19 15.60 -16.71 27.61
N SER A 20 14.89 -16.59 28.73
CA SER A 20 13.58 -15.96 28.80
C SER A 20 13.63 -14.50 28.35
N TYR A 21 14.60 -13.73 28.84
CA TYR A 21 14.79 -12.33 28.45
C TYR A 21 15.08 -12.18 26.96
N VAL A 22 15.99 -13.00 26.41
CA VAL A 22 16.32 -12.98 24.98
C VAL A 22 15.10 -13.38 24.12
N ALA A 23 14.33 -14.38 24.55
CA ALA A 23 13.12 -14.79 23.86
C ALA A 23 12.05 -13.68 23.88
N THR A 24 11.80 -13.06 25.03
CA THR A 24 10.87 -11.94 25.16
C THR A 24 11.30 -10.73 24.33
N TYR A 25 12.61 -10.42 24.29
CA TYR A 25 13.14 -9.34 23.47
C TYR A 25 12.94 -9.62 21.97
N LYS A 26 13.27 -10.82 21.50
CA LYS A 26 13.04 -11.23 20.10
C LYS A 26 11.55 -11.18 19.75
N PHE A 27 10.68 -11.63 20.65
CA PHE A 27 9.24 -11.60 20.45
C PHE A 27 8.71 -10.16 20.31
N LYS A 28 9.10 -9.26 21.23
CA LYS A 28 8.72 -7.84 21.15
C LYS A 28 9.25 -7.16 19.89
N LYS A 29 10.46 -7.51 19.46
CA LYS A 29 11.03 -7.00 18.21
C LYS A 29 10.22 -7.45 16.99
N LEU A 30 9.87 -8.73 16.92
CA LEU A 30 9.02 -9.28 15.85
C LEU A 30 7.62 -8.64 15.87
N GLU A 31 7.04 -8.43 17.05
CA GLU A 31 5.73 -7.78 17.19
C GLU A 31 5.77 -6.34 16.67
N LEU A 32 6.82 -5.57 17.00
CA LEU A 32 7.02 -4.22 16.48
C LEU A 32 7.16 -4.21 14.95
N GLU A 33 8.06 -5.04 14.40
CA GLU A 33 8.28 -5.15 12.95
C GLU A 33 7.00 -5.57 12.20
N THR A 34 6.15 -6.39 12.83
CA THR A 34 4.88 -6.81 12.23
C THR A 34 3.86 -5.68 12.26
N ASN A 35 3.81 -4.91 13.35
CA ASN A 35 2.92 -3.76 13.48
C ASN A 35 3.31 -2.62 12.52
N GLU A 36 4.60 -2.35 12.37
CA GLU A 36 5.10 -1.36 11.41
C GLU A 36 4.76 -1.75 9.96
N ARG A 37 4.97 -3.03 9.59
CA ARG A 37 4.57 -3.54 8.27
C ARG A 37 3.06 -3.45 8.04
N GLN A 38 2.26 -3.77 9.04
CA GLN A 38 0.80 -3.66 8.96
C GLN A 38 0.37 -2.21 8.76
N LYS A 39 0.97 -1.27 9.51
CA LYS A 39 0.68 0.17 9.37
C LYS A 39 1.07 0.70 7.98
N GLN A 40 2.20 0.26 7.43
CA GLN A 40 2.60 0.62 6.06
C GLN A 40 1.60 0.08 5.03
N LYS A 41 1.14 -1.16 5.20
CA LYS A 41 0.13 -1.77 4.34
C LYS A 41 -1.20 -1.01 4.37
N GLU A 42 -1.67 -0.64 5.56
CA GLU A 42 -2.89 0.15 5.71
C GLU A 42 -2.76 1.52 5.04
N ASN A 43 -1.61 2.18 5.19
CA ASN A 43 -1.36 3.46 4.54
C ASN A 43 -1.35 3.36 3.00
N LEU A 44 -0.71 2.34 2.45
CA LEU A 44 -0.74 2.05 1.01
C LEU A 44 -2.16 1.79 0.50
N ASN A 45 -2.95 1.01 1.23
CA ASN A 45 -4.33 0.75 0.86
C ASN A 45 -5.20 2.02 0.86
N LEU A 46 -4.97 2.94 1.82
CA LEU A 46 -5.62 4.24 1.82
C LEU A 46 -5.27 5.06 0.57
N ILE A 47 -4.00 5.06 0.16
CA ILE A 47 -3.56 5.73 -1.08
C ILE A 47 -4.25 5.14 -2.30
N TYR A 48 -4.31 3.81 -2.44
CA TYR A 48 -4.96 3.15 -3.58
C TYR A 48 -6.47 3.42 -3.64
N CYS A 49 -7.16 3.38 -2.49
CA CYS A 49 -8.58 3.70 -2.40
C CYS A 49 -8.85 5.17 -2.72
N SER A 50 -8.02 6.08 -2.21
CA SER A 50 -8.09 7.51 -2.52
C SER A 50 -7.93 7.75 -4.02
N PHE A 51 -6.90 7.15 -4.63
CA PHE A 51 -6.61 7.25 -6.06
C PHE A 51 -7.82 6.82 -6.90
N LEU A 52 -8.34 5.60 -6.65
CA LEU A 52 -9.49 5.08 -7.38
C LEU A 52 -10.76 5.92 -7.17
N SER A 53 -10.94 6.46 -5.97
CA SER A 53 -12.06 7.35 -5.66
C SER A 53 -11.99 8.63 -6.50
N LYS A 54 -10.85 9.33 -6.47
CA LYS A 54 -10.64 10.58 -7.22
C LYS A 54 -10.76 10.37 -8.73
N VAL A 55 -10.18 9.29 -9.25
CA VAL A 55 -10.31 8.90 -10.67
C VAL A 55 -11.78 8.66 -11.02
N SER A 56 -12.53 7.93 -10.18
CA SER A 56 -13.95 7.68 -10.42
C SER A 56 -14.77 8.98 -10.36
N THR A 57 -14.48 9.87 -9.41
CA THR A 57 -15.11 11.19 -9.31
C THR A 57 -14.84 12.04 -10.55
N ALA A 58 -13.62 12.04 -11.07
CA ALA A 58 -13.26 12.78 -12.27
C ALA A 58 -14.05 12.29 -13.50
N ILE A 59 -14.24 10.98 -13.62
CA ILE A 59 -15.05 10.39 -14.70
C ILE A 59 -16.53 10.73 -14.53
N SER A 60 -17.07 10.67 -13.32
CA SER A 60 -18.45 11.09 -13.08
C SER A 60 -18.66 12.59 -13.35
N ALA A 61 -17.63 13.41 -13.16
CA ALA A 61 -17.70 14.84 -13.47
C ALA A 61 -17.76 15.10 -14.98
N LEU A 62 -17.10 14.29 -15.82
CA LEU A 62 -17.21 14.37 -17.29
C LEU A 62 -18.65 14.22 -17.78
N ASP A 63 -19.44 13.36 -17.11
CA ASP A 63 -20.84 13.11 -17.49
C ASP A 63 -21.79 14.25 -17.07
N LEU A 64 -21.40 15.07 -16.08
CA LEU A 64 -22.30 16.02 -15.41
C LEU A 64 -21.94 17.48 -15.64
N ASP A 65 -20.66 17.80 -15.78
CA ASP A 65 -20.18 19.17 -15.86
C ASP A 65 -19.69 19.49 -17.28
N SER A 66 -20.41 20.40 -17.95
CA SER A 66 -19.97 20.99 -19.22
C SER A 66 -18.71 21.83 -19.07
N SER A 67 -18.35 22.19 -17.83
CA SER A 67 -17.13 22.93 -17.53
C SER A 67 -15.93 21.98 -17.51
N LYS A 68 -15.06 22.18 -18.49
CA LYS A 68 -13.77 21.51 -18.68
C LYS A 68 -12.72 21.95 -17.66
N ASN A 69 -13.07 22.11 -16.37
CA ASN A 69 -12.14 22.64 -15.36
C ASN A 69 -11.22 21.54 -14.77
N TYR A 70 -10.42 20.98 -15.66
CA TYR A 70 -9.67 19.74 -15.50
C TYR A 70 -8.60 19.77 -14.42
N SER A 71 -8.01 20.94 -14.16
CA SER A 71 -6.95 21.11 -13.16
C SER A 71 -7.41 20.71 -11.76
N THR A 72 -8.71 20.87 -11.47
CA THR A 72 -9.31 20.56 -10.17
C THR A 72 -9.36 19.06 -9.90
N TYR A 73 -9.46 18.24 -10.96
CA TYR A 73 -9.55 16.79 -10.86
C TYR A 73 -8.20 16.10 -11.06
N LEU A 74 -7.38 16.58 -11.99
CA LEU A 74 -6.09 15.94 -12.31
C LEU A 74 -5.02 16.18 -11.22
N SER A 75 -4.97 17.37 -10.60
CA SER A 75 -3.99 17.65 -9.54
C SER A 75 -4.04 16.64 -8.39
N PRO A 76 -5.20 16.40 -7.73
CA PRO A 76 -5.25 15.46 -6.62
C PRO A 76 -5.07 14.00 -7.05
N ILE A 77 -5.32 13.65 -8.31
CA ILE A 77 -5.02 12.32 -8.88
C ILE A 77 -3.51 12.15 -9.05
N ASN A 78 -2.82 13.17 -9.57
CA ASN A 78 -1.38 13.14 -9.77
C ASN A 78 -0.61 13.08 -8.45
N GLU A 79 -1.09 13.76 -7.40
CA GLU A 79 -0.54 13.62 -6.04
C GLU A 79 -0.56 12.17 -5.56
N ASP A 80 -1.69 11.47 -5.73
CA ASP A 80 -1.79 10.05 -5.37
C ASP A 80 -0.92 9.18 -6.28
N LEU A 81 -0.78 9.51 -7.58
CA LEU A 81 0.10 8.80 -8.50
C LEU A 81 1.56 8.87 -8.06
N VAL A 82 2.04 10.04 -7.60
CA VAL A 82 3.41 10.19 -7.05
C VAL A 82 3.59 9.32 -5.81
N LEU A 83 2.59 9.26 -4.92
CA LEU A 83 2.65 8.37 -3.76
C LEU A 83 2.69 6.88 -4.18
N ILE A 84 1.93 6.51 -5.21
CA ILE A 84 1.96 5.16 -5.76
C ILE A 84 3.35 4.84 -6.34
N GLU A 85 3.97 5.77 -7.08
CA GLU A 85 5.32 5.62 -7.61
C GLU A 85 6.36 5.37 -6.51
N LEU A 86 6.27 6.12 -5.41
CA LEU A 86 7.24 6.05 -4.32
C LEU A 86 7.13 4.78 -3.47
N PHE A 87 5.92 4.25 -3.31
CA PHE A 87 5.64 3.21 -2.30
C PHE A 87 5.15 1.88 -2.87
N SER A 88 4.94 1.78 -4.19
CA SER A 88 4.38 0.58 -4.84
C SER A 88 5.37 -0.09 -5.78
N THR A 89 5.03 -1.27 -6.28
CA THR A 89 5.80 -1.91 -7.35
C THR A 89 5.60 -1.18 -8.66
N ASN A 90 6.57 -1.32 -9.57
CA ASN A 90 6.47 -0.78 -10.93
C ASN A 90 5.19 -1.24 -11.64
N GLU A 91 4.76 -2.49 -11.43
CA GLU A 91 3.52 -2.99 -12.02
C GLU A 91 2.29 -2.19 -11.55
N VAL A 92 2.18 -1.91 -10.25
CA VAL A 92 1.08 -1.11 -9.71
C VAL A 92 1.14 0.33 -10.24
N TYR A 93 2.32 0.92 -10.28
CA TYR A 93 2.52 2.25 -10.85
C TYR A 93 2.15 2.31 -12.34
N ASP A 94 2.60 1.36 -13.16
CA ASP A 94 2.30 1.31 -14.59
C ASP A 94 0.77 1.24 -14.83
N LYS A 95 0.06 0.41 -14.06
CA LYS A 95 -1.41 0.33 -14.14
C LYS A 95 -2.09 1.62 -13.68
N ALA A 96 -1.58 2.28 -12.64
CA ALA A 96 -2.10 3.57 -12.19
C ALA A 96 -1.85 4.67 -13.24
N SER A 97 -0.67 4.71 -13.83
CA SER A 97 -0.29 5.66 -14.88
C SER A 97 -1.18 5.53 -16.13
N LEU A 98 -1.53 4.31 -16.51
CA LEU A 98 -2.50 4.07 -17.58
C LEU A 98 -3.90 4.61 -17.24
N LEU A 99 -4.35 4.49 -15.99
CA LEU A 99 -5.61 5.08 -15.55
C LEU A 99 -5.57 6.62 -15.63
N VAL A 100 -4.49 7.25 -15.20
CA VAL A 100 -4.32 8.71 -15.30
C VAL A 100 -4.26 9.15 -16.76
N SER A 101 -3.58 8.40 -17.61
CA SER A 101 -3.49 8.68 -19.05
C SER A 101 -4.87 8.61 -19.72
N GLU A 102 -5.66 7.58 -19.41
CA GLU A 102 -7.04 7.45 -19.90
C GLU A 102 -7.92 8.61 -19.40
N VAL A 103 -7.85 8.96 -18.11
CA VAL A 103 -8.60 10.11 -17.58
C VAL A 103 -8.21 11.40 -18.28
N THR A 104 -6.91 11.60 -18.51
CA THR A 104 -6.39 12.78 -19.21
C THR A 104 -6.87 12.83 -20.66
N ASP A 105 -6.89 11.69 -21.35
CA ASP A 105 -7.41 11.56 -22.71
C ASP A 105 -8.92 11.84 -22.79
N LEU A 106 -9.70 11.35 -21.82
CA LEU A 106 -11.14 11.63 -21.75
C LEU A 106 -11.43 13.12 -21.51
N PHE A 107 -10.53 13.82 -20.83
CA PHE A 107 -10.56 15.28 -20.68
C PHE A 107 -9.94 16.04 -21.86
N ALA A 108 -9.37 15.36 -22.88
CA ALA A 108 -8.84 16.05 -24.04
C ALA A 108 -9.97 16.71 -24.86
N ASP A 109 -9.63 17.71 -25.66
CA ASP A 109 -10.58 18.32 -26.59
C ASP A 109 -11.05 17.32 -27.66
N GLU A 110 -10.17 16.39 -28.03
CA GLU A 110 -10.46 15.26 -28.92
C GLU A 110 -9.99 13.96 -28.23
N PRO A 111 -10.89 13.25 -27.51
CA PRO A 111 -10.55 11.98 -26.87
C PRO A 111 -10.20 10.92 -27.92
N SER A 112 -9.06 10.25 -27.73
CA SER A 112 -8.53 9.29 -28.71
C SER A 112 -9.09 7.87 -28.53
N ALA A 113 -9.80 7.59 -27.42
CA ALA A 113 -10.33 6.27 -27.06
C ALA A 113 -9.25 5.16 -27.03
N THR A 114 -8.00 5.56 -26.80
CA THR A 114 -6.81 4.74 -27.09
C THR A 114 -6.60 3.61 -26.10
N PHE A 115 -6.97 3.75 -24.82
CA PHE A 115 -6.57 2.79 -23.79
C PHE A 115 -7.63 1.70 -23.50
N GLY A 116 -8.80 1.77 -24.15
CA GLY A 116 -9.88 0.78 -24.08
C GLY A 116 -10.96 1.16 -23.06
N SER A 117 -11.55 0.17 -22.38
CA SER A 117 -12.56 0.44 -21.34
C SER A 117 -11.90 0.84 -20.02
N PHE A 118 -12.24 2.01 -19.49
CA PHE A 118 -11.85 2.45 -18.14
C PHE A 118 -12.05 1.35 -17.07
N ASN A 119 -13.14 0.60 -17.15
CA ASN A 119 -13.43 -0.49 -16.21
C ASN A 119 -12.38 -1.62 -16.27
N ARG A 120 -11.80 -1.87 -17.45
CA ARG A 120 -10.70 -2.83 -17.61
C ARG A 120 -9.46 -2.33 -16.89
N LEU A 121 -9.06 -1.08 -17.14
CA LEU A 121 -7.87 -0.49 -16.51
C LEU A 121 -8.01 -0.45 -14.98
N LYS A 122 -9.21 -0.15 -14.48
CA LYS A 122 -9.51 -0.19 -13.04
C LYS A 122 -9.34 -1.60 -12.46
N SER A 123 -9.87 -2.61 -13.16
CA SER A 123 -9.72 -4.01 -12.76
C SER A 123 -8.25 -4.44 -12.75
N ASP A 124 -7.49 -4.07 -13.79
CA ASP A 124 -6.06 -4.38 -13.90
C ASP A 124 -5.25 -3.76 -12.76
N PHE A 125 -5.51 -2.49 -12.42
CA PHE A 125 -4.89 -1.83 -11.26
C PHE A 125 -5.24 -2.54 -9.95
N VAL A 126 -6.52 -2.84 -9.70
CA VAL A 126 -6.94 -3.56 -8.48
C VAL A 126 -6.28 -4.93 -8.39
N ASN A 127 -6.10 -5.62 -9.51
CA ASN A 127 -5.42 -6.91 -9.55
C ASN A 127 -3.92 -6.78 -9.25
N ALA A 128 -3.24 -5.77 -9.81
CA ALA A 128 -1.83 -5.49 -9.51
C ALA A 128 -1.63 -5.20 -8.01
N VAL A 129 -2.50 -4.37 -7.42
CA VAL A 129 -2.50 -4.08 -5.97
C VAL A 129 -2.66 -5.36 -5.15
N LYS A 130 -3.63 -6.22 -5.50
CA LYS A 130 -3.85 -7.50 -4.82
C LYS A 130 -2.66 -8.44 -4.94
N THR A 131 -1.93 -8.41 -6.06
CA THR A 131 -0.74 -9.23 -6.25
C THR A 131 0.41 -8.72 -5.38
N GLN A 132 0.66 -7.41 -5.37
CA GLN A 132 1.64 -6.80 -4.46
C GLN A 132 1.33 -7.13 -2.99
N ASP A 133 0.05 -7.05 -2.60
CA ASP A 133 -0.38 -7.39 -1.24
C ASP A 133 -0.15 -8.84 -0.86
N LYS A 134 -0.12 -9.77 -1.82
CA LYS A 134 0.20 -11.19 -1.61
C LYS A 134 1.69 -11.44 -1.57
N SER A 135 2.48 -10.71 -2.37
CA SER A 135 3.95 -10.83 -2.40
C SER A 135 4.63 -10.22 -1.18
N ASN A 136 3.95 -9.33 -0.45
CA ASN A 136 4.45 -8.71 0.78
C ASN A 136 4.02 -9.44 2.07
N VAL A 137 3.37 -10.60 1.99
CA VAL A 137 3.07 -11.52 3.11
C VAL A 137 4.12 -12.64 3.14
#